data_AF-A0A6N8X3R9-F1
#
_entry.id   AF-A0A6N8X3R9-F1
#
_cell.length_a   1.000
_cell.length_b   1.000
_cell.length_c   1.000
_cell.angle_alpha   90.00
_cell.angle_beta   90.00
_cell.angle_gamma   90.00
#
_symmetry.space_group_name_H-M   'P 1'
#
loop_
_entity.id
_entity.type
_entity.pdbx_description
1 polymer ?
#
loop_
_entity_poly.entity_id
_entity_poly.type
_entity_poly.pdbx_seq_one_letter_code
_entity_poly.pdbx_strand_id
1 'polypeptide(L)' 'MADVLAVAEVRAGALMSVSREVVSAARGIADALGCSVEAAACGGPG' A
#
# COMPACT_ATOMS: atom_id res chain seq x y z
N MET A 1 11.86 14.66 1.22
CA MET A 1 11.17 13.91 0.16
C MET A 1 9.85 13.45 0.75
N ALA A 2 8.73 13.75 0.11
CA ALA A 2 7.42 13.32 0.59
C ALA A 2 7.06 12.08 -0.22
N ASP A 3 7.01 10.91 0.39
CA ASP A 3 6.59 9.66 -0.24
C ASP A 3 5.30 9.17 0.43
N VAL A 4 4.50 8.41 -0.30
CA VAL A 4 3.24 7.87 0.21
C VAL A 4 3.44 6.42 0.64
N LEU A 5 3.20 6.12 1.92
CA LEU A 5 3.25 4.75 2.45
C LEU A 5 1.85 4.13 2.46
N ALA A 6 1.68 3.03 1.72
CA ALA A 6 0.49 2.19 1.72
C ALA A 6 0.73 0.95 2.59
N VAL A 7 0.02 0.85 3.72
CA VAL A 7 0.07 -0.36 4.58
C VAL A 7 -0.99 -1.35 4.09
N ALA A 8 -0.55 -2.53 3.65
CA ALA A 8 -1.41 -3.60 3.16
C ALA A 8 -1.80 -4.56 4.30
N GLU A 9 -3.10 -4.89 4.38
CA GLU A 9 -3.59 -5.95 5.25
C GLU A 9 -3.27 -7.32 4.64
N VAL A 10 -2.70 -8.18 5.48
CA VAL A 10 -2.47 -9.60 5.19
C VAL A 10 -3.22 -10.43 6.24
N ARG A 11 -3.93 -11.47 5.80
CA ARG A 11 -4.58 -12.46 6.67
C ARG A 11 -4.26 -13.85 6.17
N ALA A 12 -3.73 -14.71 7.05
CA ALA A 12 -3.31 -16.07 6.71
C ALA A 12 -2.38 -16.13 5.46
N GLY A 13 -1.42 -15.20 5.37
CA GLY A 13 -0.49 -15.11 4.24
C GLY A 13 -1.08 -14.57 2.92
N ALA A 14 -2.38 -14.26 2.88
CA ALA A 14 -3.03 -13.69 1.70
C ALA A 14 -3.23 -12.18 1.85
N LEU A 15 -3.01 -11.44 0.77
CA LEU A 15 -3.31 -10.01 0.70
C LEU A 15 -4.83 -9.81 0.65
N MET A 16 -5.38 -8.96 1.51
CA MET A 16 -6.81 -8.64 1.45
C MET A 16 -7.15 -7.74 0.26
N SER A 17 -8.39 -7.80 -0.23
CA SER A 17 -8.84 -7.02 -1.39
C SER A 17 -8.69 -5.51 -1.17
N VAL A 18 -8.98 -5.04 0.04
CA VAL A 18 -8.85 -3.63 0.45
C VAL A 18 -7.43 -3.10 0.24
N SER A 19 -6.41 -3.94 0.37
CA SER A 19 -5.00 -3.54 0.16
C SER A 19 -4.74 -3.06 -1.27
N ARG A 20 -5.46 -3.60 -2.27
CA ARG A 20 -5.35 -3.13 -3.66
C ARG A 20 -5.97 -1.74 -3.84
N GLU A 21 -7.09 -1.48 -3.18
CA GLU A 21 -7.76 -0.18 -3.20
C GLU A 21 -6.91 0.89 -2.52
N VAL A 22 -6.29 0.56 -1.38
CA VAL A 22 -5.37 1.45 -0.66
C VAL A 22 -4.17 1.83 -1.52
N VAL A 23 -3.54 0.85 -2.19
CA VAL A 23 -2.40 1.14 -3.10
C VAL A 23 -2.84 1.99 -4.29
N SER A 24 -4.03 1.74 -4.85
CA SER A 24 -4.56 2.55 -5.94
C SER A 24 -4.84 4.00 -5.51
N ALA A 25 -5.39 4.22 -4.32
CA ALA A 25 -5.62 5.55 -3.77
C ALA A 25 -4.31 6.28 -3.47
N ALA A 26 -3.34 5.58 -2.86
CA ALA A 26 -2.01 6.09 -2.61
C ALA A 26 -1.32 6.55 -3.91
N ARG A 27 -1.52 5.81 -5.00
CA ARG A 27 -1.00 6.18 -6.32
C ARG A 27 -1.55 7.52 -6.82
N GLY A 28 -2.86 7.74 -6.70
CA GLY A 28 -3.46 9.03 -7.07
C GLY A 28 -2.89 10.21 -6.28
N ILE A 29 -2.62 10.01 -4.99
CA ILE A 29 -1.98 11.03 -4.14
C ILE A 29 -0.53 11.27 -4.57
N ALA A 30 0.24 10.20 -4.80
CA ALA A 30 1.65 10.31 -5.19
C ALA A 30 1.82 10.98 -6.56
N ASP A 31 0.95 10.65 -7.53
CA ASP A 31 0.96 11.30 -8.84
C ASP A 31 0.65 12.81 -8.73
N ALA A 32 -0.26 13.21 -7.84
CA ALA A 32 -0.57 14.62 -7.57
C ALA A 32 0.59 15.38 -6.89
N LEU A 33 1.41 14.67 -6.11
CA LEU A 33 2.55 15.23 -5.37
C LEU A 33 3.89 15.09 -6.12
N GLY A 34 3.91 14.40 -7.27
CA GLY A 34 5.12 14.12 -8.03
C GLY A 34 6.11 13.22 -7.27
N CYS A 35 5.60 12.27 -6.47
CA CYS A 35 6.42 11.39 -5.64
C CYS A 35 6.11 9.90 -5.84
N SER A 36 6.72 9.06 -5.00
CA SER A 36 6.60 7.60 -5.09
C SER A 36 5.63 7.01 -4.05
N VAL A 37 5.20 5.77 -4.31
CA VAL A 37 4.42 4.97 -3.35
C VAL A 37 5.27 3.79 -2.89
N GLU A 38 5.41 3.64 -1.59
CA GLU A 38 5.94 2.42 -0.96
C GLU A 38 4.77 1.60 -0.40
N ALA A 39 4.76 0.29 -0.66
CA ALA A 39 3.75 -0.61 -0.13
C ALA A 39 4.40 -1.58 0.87
N ALA A 40 3.91 -1.55 2.11
CA ALA A 40 4.38 -2.44 3.17
C ALA A 40 3.28 -3.41 3.58
N ALA A 41 3.54 -4.71 3.41
CA ALA A 41 2.67 -5.77 3.92
C ALA A 41 3.19 -6.23 5.28
N CYS A 42 2.36 -6.11 6.32
CA CYS A 42 2.71 -6.50 7.68
C CYS A 42 2.06 -7.85 8.03
N GLY A 43 2.87 -8.89 8.14
CA GLY A 43 2.42 -10.23 8.52
C GLY A 43 3.52 -11.28 8.31
N GLY A 44 3.49 -12.35 9.09
CA GLY A 44 4.38 -13.50 8.89
C GLY A 44 3.89 -14.42 7.77
N PRO A 45 4.77 -15.27 7.20
CA PRO A 45 4.29 -16.47 6.52
C PRO A 45 3.48 -17.25 7.56
N GLY A 46 2.22 -17.52 7.25
CA GLY A 46 1.30 -18.20 8.18
C GLY A 46 1.84 -19.51 8.72
#